data_AF-A0AAX2UXH1-F1
#
_entry.id   AF-A0AAX2UXH1-F1
#
_cell.length_a   1.000
_cell.length_b   1.000
_cell.length_c   1.000
_cell.angle_alpha   90.00
_cell.angle_beta   90.00
_cell.angle_gamma   90.00
#
_symmetry.space_group_name_H-M   'P 1'
#
loop_
_entity.id
_entity.type
_entity.pdbx_description
1 polymer ?
#
loop_
_entity_poly.entity_id
_entity_poly.type
_entity_poly.pdbx_seq_one_letter_code
_entity_poly.pdbx_strand_id
1 'polypeptide(L)'
;MKSSIAVKALSPYIFAILSVGLMSSGYHALPIYCGLAIVLYPVLVAMLADEWEKQGLVYRESTQVEVDVNVRGILIKEQRRHLENLYFVSPDVMQTKLTSLARLKLLLCGAMFAVSLYEFAQQAEAQFALHAVNQIDINLLDICGLMIGLGGVLFLGHCARKSFSLYGTCRHKNYLVQSHNEPGVQLYSAAISTKAANLQVTHTRMFDALLAWY
;
A
#
# COMPACT_ATOMS: atom_id res chain seq x y z
N MET A 1 14.03 -3.79 -17.35
CA MET A 1 13.11 -4.75 -16.70
C MET A 1 13.31 -4.94 -15.19
N LYS A 2 14.30 -4.33 -14.51
CA LYS A 2 14.58 -4.58 -13.08
C LYS A 2 14.10 -3.50 -12.09
N SER A 3 13.77 -2.28 -12.53
CA SER A 3 13.48 -1.17 -11.60
C SER A 3 12.08 -1.21 -10.98
N SER A 4 11.05 -1.66 -11.70
CA SER A 4 9.67 -1.73 -11.17
C SER A 4 9.51 -2.83 -10.11
N ILE A 5 10.21 -3.96 -10.28
CA ILE A 5 10.24 -5.05 -9.29
C ILE A 5 11.06 -4.63 -8.08
N ALA A 6 12.17 -3.92 -8.28
CA ALA A 6 12.99 -3.41 -7.17
C ALA A 6 12.23 -2.43 -6.27
N VAL A 7 11.45 -1.49 -6.81
CA VAL A 7 10.66 -0.54 -6.01
C VAL A 7 9.51 -1.24 -5.27
N LYS A 8 8.80 -2.18 -5.94
CA LYS A 8 7.78 -3.02 -5.27
C LYS A 8 8.37 -3.91 -4.18
N ALA A 9 9.61 -4.37 -4.35
CA ALA A 9 10.34 -5.16 -3.37
C ALA A 9 10.96 -4.29 -2.26
N LEU A 10 11.21 -3.00 -2.49
CA LEU A 10 11.83 -2.08 -1.53
C LEU A 10 10.83 -1.42 -0.58
N SER A 11 9.56 -1.25 -0.96
CA SER A 11 8.59 -0.55 -0.11
C SER A 11 8.44 -1.15 1.30
N PRO A 12 8.44 -2.49 1.52
CA PRO A 12 8.40 -3.05 2.88
C PRO A 12 9.65 -2.67 3.69
N TYR A 13 10.82 -2.61 3.04
CA TYR A 13 12.08 -2.22 3.68
C TYR A 13 12.14 -0.72 3.98
N ILE A 14 11.57 0.12 3.12
CA ILE A 14 11.43 1.57 3.39
C ILE A 14 10.57 1.79 4.63
N PHE A 15 9.43 1.10 4.73
CA PHE A 15 8.60 1.14 5.93
C PHE A 15 9.32 0.62 7.17
N ALA A 16 10.09 -0.46 7.06
CA ALA A 16 10.87 -0.99 8.18
C ALA A 16 11.97 -0.03 8.66
N ILE A 17 12.72 0.58 7.73
CA ILE A 17 13.79 1.55 8.05
C ILE A 17 13.20 2.81 8.68
N LEU A 18 12.12 3.36 8.11
CA LEU A 18 11.39 4.50 8.68
C LEU A 18 10.84 4.17 10.06
N SER A 19 10.30 2.97 10.25
CA SER A 19 9.75 2.52 11.54
C SER A 19 10.82 2.47 12.63
N VAL A 20 12.00 1.91 12.33
CA VAL A 20 13.13 1.88 13.27
C VAL A 20 13.62 3.29 13.58
N GLY A 21 13.76 4.15 12.57
CA GLY A 21 14.19 5.54 12.77
C GLY A 21 13.20 6.38 13.59
N LEU A 22 11.89 6.17 13.39
CA LEU A 22 10.83 6.84 14.14
C LEU A 22 10.80 6.37 15.61
N MET A 23 10.91 5.06 15.85
CA MET A 23 11.00 4.53 17.21
C MET A 23 12.23 5.06 17.95
N SER A 24 13.38 5.17 17.28
CA SER A 24 14.61 5.69 17.90
C SER A 24 14.59 7.20 18.12
N SER A 25 13.68 7.94 17.48
CA SER A 25 13.49 9.39 17.65
C SER A 25 12.31 9.76 18.55
N GLY A 26 11.72 8.77 19.25
CA GLY A 26 10.64 8.98 20.22
C GLY A 26 9.23 8.92 19.65
N TYR A 27 9.07 8.71 18.34
CA TYR A 27 7.77 8.47 17.70
C TYR A 27 7.41 6.99 17.82
N HIS A 28 6.81 6.61 18.94
CA HIS A 28 6.53 5.20 19.24
C HIS A 28 5.24 4.66 18.61
N ALA A 29 4.25 5.52 18.39
CA ALA A 29 2.92 5.09 17.90
C ALA A 29 2.85 5.02 16.37
N LEU A 30 3.44 6.00 15.67
CA LEU A 30 3.46 6.07 14.21
C LEU A 30 3.92 4.78 13.49
N PRO A 31 5.03 4.15 13.89
CA PRO A 31 5.54 2.94 13.23
C PRO A 31 4.58 1.75 13.36
N ILE A 32 3.92 1.65 14.51
CA ILE A 32 2.97 0.58 14.82
C ILE A 32 1.72 0.74 13.95
N TYR A 33 1.20 1.96 13.82
CA TYR A 33 0.04 2.22 12.95
C TYR A 33 0.35 1.99 11.47
N CYS A 34 1.53 2.40 11.00
CA CYS A 34 2.00 2.12 9.64
C CYS A 34 2.11 0.61 9.37
N GLY A 35 2.73 -0.14 10.29
CA GLY A 35 2.85 -1.59 10.17
C GLY A 35 1.49 -2.29 10.15
N LEU A 36 0.57 -1.91 11.04
CA LEU A 36 -0.79 -2.44 11.07
C LEU A 36 -1.54 -2.16 9.79
N ALA A 37 -1.45 -0.96 9.23
CA ALA A 37 -2.14 -0.59 8.01
C ALA A 37 -1.69 -1.39 6.78
N ILE A 38 -0.38 -1.66 6.65
CA ILE A 38 0.20 -2.47 5.58
C ILE A 38 -0.35 -3.90 5.61
N VAL A 39 -0.63 -4.43 6.80
CA VAL A 39 -1.22 -5.76 6.99
C VAL A 39 -2.74 -5.72 6.80
N LEU A 40 -3.39 -4.74 7.40
CA LEU A 40 -4.85 -4.66 7.50
C LEU A 40 -5.50 -4.46 6.12
N TYR A 41 -4.93 -3.63 5.26
CA TYR A 41 -5.52 -3.40 3.93
C TYR A 41 -5.51 -4.66 3.04
N PRO A 42 -4.39 -5.37 2.80
CA PRO A 42 -4.39 -6.62 2.04
C PRO A 42 -5.30 -7.70 2.64
N VAL A 43 -5.38 -7.78 3.97
CA VAL A 43 -6.29 -8.72 4.67
C VAL A 43 -7.75 -8.37 4.36
N LEU A 44 -8.13 -7.10 4.44
CA LEU A 44 -9.49 -6.66 4.06
C LEU A 44 -9.79 -6.94 2.59
N VAL A 45 -8.83 -6.70 1.68
CA VAL A 45 -9.01 -7.02 0.25
C VAL A 45 -9.22 -8.52 0.07
N ALA A 46 -8.48 -9.37 0.78
CA ALA A 46 -8.63 -10.83 0.70
C ALA A 46 -10.00 -11.30 1.23
N MET A 47 -10.48 -10.74 2.35
CA MET A 47 -11.81 -11.03 2.90
C MET A 47 -12.93 -10.61 1.95
N LEU A 48 -12.84 -9.40 1.38
CA LEU A 48 -13.82 -8.90 0.41
C LEU A 48 -13.80 -9.72 -0.89
N ALA A 49 -12.63 -10.15 -1.35
CA ALA A 49 -12.49 -11.00 -2.52
C ALA A 49 -13.17 -12.36 -2.31
N ASP A 50 -12.98 -12.99 -1.14
CA ASP A 50 -13.64 -14.25 -0.77
C ASP A 50 -15.17 -14.10 -0.74
N GLU A 51 -15.67 -12.99 -0.19
CA GLU A 51 -17.10 -12.71 -0.18
C GLU A 51 -17.67 -12.48 -1.59
N TRP A 52 -16.96 -11.77 -2.46
CA TRP A 52 -17.40 -11.54 -3.84
C TRP A 52 -17.34 -12.79 -4.70
N GLU A 53 -16.40 -13.69 -4.43
CA GLU A 53 -16.32 -15.01 -5.07
C GLU A 53 -17.52 -15.87 -4.68
N LYS A 54 -17.88 -15.92 -3.38
CA LYS A 54 -19.11 -16.60 -2.91
C LYS A 54 -20.39 -16.03 -3.51
N GLN A 55 -20.41 -14.74 -3.83
CA GLN A 55 -21.53 -14.07 -4.51
C GLN A 55 -21.53 -14.28 -6.04
N GLY A 56 -20.52 -14.97 -6.60
CA GLY A 56 -20.39 -15.19 -8.04
C GLY A 56 -20.04 -13.93 -8.85
N LEU A 57 -19.51 -12.90 -8.20
CA LEU A 57 -19.18 -11.61 -8.82
C LEU A 57 -17.76 -11.57 -9.39
N VAL A 58 -16.87 -12.38 -8.82
CA VAL A 58 -15.43 -12.34 -9.06
C VAL A 58 -14.87 -13.75 -9.12
N TYR A 59 -13.96 -13.99 -10.06
CA TYR A 59 -13.13 -15.17 -10.17
C TYR A 59 -11.71 -14.84 -9.73
N ARG A 60 -11.13 -15.71 -8.91
CA ARG A 60 -9.81 -15.53 -8.34
C ARG A 60 -8.75 -16.29 -9.13
N GLU A 61 -7.76 -15.58 -9.65
CA GLU A 61 -6.52 -16.22 -10.13
C GLU A 61 -5.64 -16.48 -8.91
N SER A 62 -5.48 -17.76 -8.56
CA SER A 62 -4.55 -18.16 -7.51
C SER A 62 -3.35 -18.88 -8.11
N THR A 63 -2.18 -18.26 -8.08
CA THR A 63 -0.92 -18.98 -8.33
C THR A 63 -0.61 -19.84 -7.11
N GLN A 64 -0.34 -21.11 -7.35
CA GLN A 64 0.27 -21.97 -6.35
C GLN A 64 1.76 -21.63 -6.30
N VAL A 65 2.22 -21.12 -5.16
CA VAL A 65 3.65 -20.94 -4.91
C VAL A 65 4.05 -22.00 -3.91
N GLU A 66 4.96 -22.87 -4.32
CA GLU A 66 5.62 -23.80 -3.41
C GLU A 66 6.63 -23.01 -2.57
N VAL A 67 6.36 -22.92 -1.27
CA VAL A 67 7.30 -22.33 -0.32
C VAL A 67 7.96 -23.47 0.44
N ASP A 68 9.26 -23.62 0.22
CA ASP A 68 10.09 -24.55 0.96
C ASP A 68 10.43 -23.94 2.32
N VAL A 69 9.70 -24.36 3.36
CA VAL A 69 9.97 -23.92 4.74
C VAL A 69 10.85 -24.95 5.41
N ASN A 70 12.10 -24.58 5.69
CA ASN A 70 13.01 -25.41 6.46
C ASN A 70 12.70 -25.25 7.96
N VAL A 71 12.02 -26.24 8.53
CA VAL A 71 11.76 -26.29 9.98
C VAL A 71 12.69 -27.35 10.57
N ARG A 72 13.71 -26.89 11.30
CA ARG A 72 14.66 -27.75 12.04
C ARG A 72 15.31 -28.85 11.17
N GLY A 73 15.69 -28.52 9.93
CA GLY A 73 16.37 -29.45 9.02
C GLY A 73 15.44 -30.33 8.19
N ILE A 74 14.12 -30.20 8.36
CA ILE A 74 13.12 -30.84 7.51
C ILE A 74 12.59 -29.79 6.54
N LEU A 75 12.82 -30.01 5.24
CA LEU A 75 12.22 -29.21 4.16
C LEU A 75 10.74 -29.60 4.01
N ILE A 76 9.87 -28.75 4.53
CA ILE A 76 8.42 -28.88 4.35
C ILE A 76 8.04 -28.04 3.13
N LYS A 77 7.57 -28.69 2.07
CA LYS A 77 7.00 -28.02 0.91
C LYS A 77 5.58 -27.58 1.25
N GLU A 78 5.37 -26.30 1.50
CA GLU A 78 4.05 -25.76 1.79
C GLU A 78 3.48 -25.08 0.54
N GLN A 79 2.37 -25.61 0.02
CA GLN A 79 1.67 -24.97 -1.10
C GLN A 79 0.87 -23.78 -0.58
N ARG A 80 1.34 -22.56 -0.86
CA ARG A 80 0.60 -21.34 -0.53
C ARG A 80 -0.11 -20.83 -1.77
N ARG A 81 -1.40 -20.52 -1.64
CA ARG A 81 -2.18 -19.85 -2.69
C ARG A 81 -2.02 -18.35 -2.53
N HIS A 82 -1.33 -17.71 -3.47
CA HIS A 82 -1.28 -16.25 -3.52
C HIS A 82 -2.40 -15.71 -4.40
N LEU A 83 -3.02 -14.60 -3.96
CA LEU A 83 -3.96 -13.86 -4.79
C LEU A 83 -3.18 -13.12 -5.86
N GLU A 84 -3.24 -13.57 -7.12
CA GLU A 84 -2.50 -12.94 -8.21
C GLU A 84 -3.35 -11.92 -8.97
N ASN A 85 -4.63 -12.23 -9.17
CA ASN A 85 -5.55 -11.35 -9.87
C ASN A 85 -7.01 -11.61 -9.49
N LEU A 86 -7.84 -10.60 -9.75
CA LEU A 86 -9.30 -10.71 -9.65
C LEU A 86 -9.89 -10.42 -11.03
N TYR A 87 -10.67 -11.38 -11.52
CA TYR A 87 -11.44 -11.30 -12.74
C TYR A 87 -12.90 -11.05 -12.43
N PHE A 88 -13.55 -10.14 -13.14
CA PHE A 88 -14.92 -9.74 -12.86
C PHE A 88 -15.87 -10.27 -13.94
N VAL A 89 -17.09 -10.62 -13.55
CA VAL A 89 -18.11 -11.14 -14.49
C VAL A 89 -18.70 -10.05 -15.39
N SER A 90 -18.65 -8.78 -14.95
CA SER A 90 -19.08 -7.64 -15.78
C SER A 90 -18.23 -6.38 -15.56
N PRO A 91 -18.17 -5.48 -16.56
CA PRO A 91 -17.45 -4.20 -16.44
C PRO A 91 -18.02 -3.28 -15.36
N ASP A 92 -19.33 -3.32 -15.12
CA ASP A 92 -19.99 -2.48 -14.12
C ASP A 92 -19.69 -2.95 -12.69
N VAL A 93 -19.67 -4.27 -12.48
CA VAL A 93 -19.23 -4.86 -11.21
C VAL A 93 -17.76 -4.53 -10.97
N MET A 94 -16.91 -4.68 -11.99
CA MET A 94 -15.49 -4.32 -11.92
C MET A 94 -15.29 -2.87 -11.48
N GLN A 95 -15.97 -1.91 -12.13
CA GLN A 95 -15.86 -0.49 -11.77
C GLN A 95 -16.26 -0.25 -10.32
N THR A 96 -17.39 -0.81 -9.90
CA THR A 96 -17.94 -0.58 -8.56
C THR A 96 -17.00 -1.14 -7.48
N LYS A 97 -16.50 -2.36 -7.67
CA LYS A 97 -15.61 -3.01 -6.70
C LYS A 97 -14.22 -2.36 -6.68
N LEU A 98 -13.62 -2.05 -7.82
CA LEU A 98 -12.32 -1.35 -7.87
C LEU A 98 -12.40 0.07 -7.28
N THR A 99 -13.50 0.78 -7.48
CA THR A 99 -13.72 2.10 -6.87
C THR A 99 -13.89 2.00 -5.35
N SER A 100 -14.58 0.97 -4.88
CA SER A 100 -14.73 0.69 -3.44
C SER A 100 -13.38 0.40 -2.78
N LEU A 101 -12.56 -0.46 -3.38
CA LEU A 101 -11.21 -0.75 -2.89
C LEU A 101 -10.33 0.50 -2.88
N ALA A 102 -10.35 1.30 -3.95
CA ALA A 102 -9.60 2.55 -4.02
C ALA A 102 -10.04 3.55 -2.96
N ARG A 103 -11.35 3.64 -2.69
CA ARG A 103 -11.89 4.49 -1.62
C ARG A 103 -11.45 4.01 -0.24
N LEU A 104 -11.49 2.71 0.02
CA LEU A 104 -11.05 2.14 1.30
C LEU A 104 -9.56 2.40 1.53
N LYS A 105 -8.73 2.21 0.50
CA LYS A 105 -7.31 2.56 0.54
C LYS A 105 -7.08 4.04 0.81
N LEU A 106 -7.81 4.91 0.13
CA LEU A 106 -7.72 6.35 0.32
C LEU A 106 -8.08 6.77 1.75
N LEU A 107 -9.15 6.20 2.32
CA LEU A 107 -9.54 6.46 3.71
C LEU A 107 -8.45 6.03 4.68
N LEU A 108 -7.89 4.83 4.48
CA LEU A 108 -6.84 4.28 5.34
C LEU A 108 -5.54 5.10 5.27
N CYS A 109 -5.05 5.40 4.05
CA CYS A 109 -3.88 6.26 3.85
C CYS A 109 -4.11 7.69 4.35
N GLY A 110 -5.31 8.24 4.14
CA GLY A 110 -5.67 9.60 4.58
C GLY A 110 -5.75 9.72 6.11
N ALA A 111 -6.34 8.74 6.78
CA ALA A 111 -6.40 8.68 8.24
C ALA A 111 -5.00 8.59 8.84
N MET A 112 -4.15 7.71 8.31
CA MET A 112 -2.76 7.60 8.76
C MET A 112 -1.98 8.90 8.56
N PHE A 113 -2.13 9.55 7.41
CA PHE A 113 -1.47 10.83 7.16
C PHE A 113 -1.92 11.90 8.18
N ALA A 114 -3.22 12.00 8.44
CA ALA A 114 -3.76 12.96 9.41
C ALA A 114 -3.24 12.71 10.84
N VAL A 115 -3.27 11.46 11.30
CA VAL A 115 -2.72 11.08 12.62
C VAL A 115 -1.23 11.37 12.69
N SER A 116 -0.49 11.08 11.61
CA SER A 116 0.95 11.36 11.58
C SER A 116 1.31 12.83 11.63
N LEU A 117 0.50 13.66 10.96
CA LEU A 117 0.68 15.10 10.99
C LEU A 117 0.38 15.66 12.39
N TYR A 118 -0.63 15.10 13.07
CA TYR A 118 -0.98 15.48 14.43
C TYR A 118 0.12 15.13 15.44
N GLU A 119 0.63 13.89 15.42
CA GLU A 119 1.73 13.47 16.30
C GLU A 119 3.00 14.29 16.05
N PHE A 120 3.32 14.55 14.78
CA PHE A 120 4.45 15.42 14.42
C PHE A 120 4.27 16.85 14.93
N ALA A 121 3.07 17.42 14.80
CA ALA A 121 2.78 18.77 15.30
C ALA A 121 2.92 18.85 16.83
N GLN A 122 2.39 17.87 17.57
CA GLN A 122 2.53 17.81 19.03
C GLN A 122 3.99 17.71 19.47
N GLN A 123 4.78 16.88 18.80
CA GLN A 123 6.18 16.67 19.16
C GLN A 123 7.07 17.86 18.78
N ALA A 124 6.77 18.51 17.66
CA ALA A 124 7.38 19.79 17.29
C ALA A 124 7.04 20.88 18.30
N GLU A 125 5.77 21.05 18.68
CA GLU A 125 5.35 22.01 19.70
C GLU A 125 6.03 21.76 21.05
N ALA A 126 6.10 20.51 21.50
CA ALA A 126 6.77 20.16 22.75
C ALA A 126 8.25 20.53 22.75
N GLN A 127 8.95 20.35 21.62
CA GLN A 127 10.36 20.70 21.49
C GLN A 127 10.59 22.21 21.38
N PHE A 128 9.77 22.93 20.59
CA PHE A 128 9.90 24.39 20.48
C PHE A 128 9.47 25.14 21.76
N ALA A 129 8.47 24.63 22.49
CA ALA A 129 8.03 25.21 23.75
C ALA A 129 9.04 25.04 24.89
N LEU A 130 9.72 23.89 24.98
CA LEU A 130 10.78 23.64 25.96
C LEU A 130 12.02 24.50 25.71
N HIS A 131 12.40 24.71 24.45
CA HIS A 131 13.55 25.54 24.06
C HIS A 131 13.32 27.05 24.26
N ALA A 132 12.09 27.53 24.22
CA ALA A 132 11.80 28.93 24.51
C ALA A 132 12.09 29.31 25.99
N VAL A 133 12.11 28.33 26.89
CA VAL A 133 12.33 28.52 28.34
C VAL A 133 13.80 28.30 28.73
N ASN A 134 14.52 27.38 28.07
CA ASN A 134 15.93 27.09 28.34
C ASN A 134 16.80 27.52 27.15
N GLN A 135 17.45 28.69 27.27
CA GLN A 135 18.19 29.37 26.19
C GLN A 135 19.47 28.68 25.66
N ILE A 136 19.77 27.43 26.01
CA ILE A 136 21.05 26.80 25.67
C ILE A 136 20.86 25.34 25.26
N ASP A 137 21.46 25.01 24.12
CA ASP A 137 21.64 23.71 23.46
C ASP A 137 20.42 23.07 22.80
N ILE A 138 20.24 23.38 21.50
CA ILE A 138 19.51 22.48 20.60
C ILE A 138 20.38 21.24 20.41
N ASN A 139 19.96 20.12 20.98
CA ASN A 139 20.67 18.85 20.83
C ASN A 139 20.54 18.38 19.38
N LEU A 140 21.64 18.01 18.73
CA LEU A 140 21.64 17.51 17.35
C LEU A 140 20.67 16.33 17.18
N LEU A 141 20.51 15.54 18.23
CA LEU A 141 19.62 14.38 18.28
C LEU A 141 18.14 14.76 18.16
N ASP A 142 17.74 15.91 18.70
CA ASP A 142 16.36 16.41 18.61
C ASP A 142 16.03 16.91 17.19
N ILE A 143 16.96 17.63 16.56
CA ILE A 143 16.83 18.05 15.15
C ILE A 143 16.77 16.82 14.23
N CYS A 144 17.65 15.84 14.45
CA CYS A 144 17.63 14.59 13.69
C CYS A 144 16.30 13.86 13.86
N GLY A 145 15.74 13.85 15.07
CA GLY A 145 14.42 13.27 15.35
C GLY A 145 13.29 13.96 14.59
N LEU A 146 13.25 15.30 14.57
CA LEU A 146 12.28 16.06 13.79
C LEU A 146 12.40 15.80 12.29
N MET A 147 13.62 15.72 11.76
CA MET A 147 13.84 15.43 10.34
C MET A 147 13.36 14.03 9.96
N ILE A 148 13.55 13.03 10.83
CA ILE A 148 13.02 11.68 10.63
C ILE A 148 11.49 11.67 10.71
N GLY A 149 10.91 12.37 11.69
CA GLY A 149 9.46 12.56 11.83
C GLY A 149 8.84 13.19 10.58
N LEU A 150 9.43 14.29 10.09
CA LEU A 150 9.01 14.97 8.86
C LEU A 150 9.10 14.04 7.64
N GLY A 151 10.18 13.26 7.53
CA GLY A 151 10.35 12.26 6.47
C GLY A 151 9.22 11.23 6.47
N GLY A 152 8.83 10.73 7.64
CA GLY A 152 7.70 9.79 7.80
C GLY A 152 6.36 10.40 7.38
N VAL A 153 6.06 11.62 7.85
CA VAL A 153 4.82 12.33 7.49
C VAL A 153 4.74 12.60 5.98
N LEU A 154 5.84 13.06 5.37
CA LEU A 154 5.90 13.32 3.93
C LEU A 154 5.71 12.04 3.11
N PHE A 155 6.28 10.93 3.56
CA PHE A 155 6.11 9.63 2.91
C PHE A 155 4.65 9.14 2.99
N LEU A 156 4.00 9.26 4.14
CA LEU A 156 2.57 8.95 4.27
C LEU A 156 1.69 9.89 3.42
N GLY A 157 2.06 11.17 3.33
CA GLY A 157 1.43 12.13 2.44
C GLY A 157 1.59 11.74 0.96
N HIS A 158 2.75 11.20 0.58
CA HIS A 158 2.96 10.64 -0.76
C HIS A 158 2.03 9.44 -1.03
N CYS A 159 1.90 8.52 -0.07
CA CYS A 159 0.99 7.38 -0.15
C CYS A 159 -0.48 7.81 -0.29
N ALA A 160 -0.92 8.80 0.49
CA ALA A 160 -2.27 9.36 0.41
C ALA A 160 -2.53 10.03 -0.95
N ARG A 161 -1.58 10.83 -1.44
CA ARG A 161 -1.68 11.46 -2.76
C ARG A 161 -1.77 10.43 -3.90
N LYS A 162 -0.95 9.38 -3.86
CA LYS A 162 -1.00 8.29 -4.84
C LYS A 162 -2.34 7.54 -4.78
N SER A 163 -2.85 7.28 -3.58
CA SER A 163 -4.15 6.64 -3.37
C SER A 163 -5.31 7.50 -3.89
N PHE A 164 -5.23 8.82 -3.72
CA PHE A 164 -6.21 9.75 -4.29
C PHE A 164 -6.20 9.74 -5.81
N SER A 165 -5.01 9.76 -6.42
CA SER A 165 -4.87 9.61 -7.88
C SER A 165 -5.48 8.30 -8.38
N LEU A 166 -5.23 7.19 -7.68
CA LEU A 166 -5.76 5.88 -8.04
C LEU A 166 -7.30 5.84 -7.94
N TYR A 167 -7.87 6.46 -6.91
CA TYR A 167 -9.31 6.64 -6.77
C TYR A 167 -9.91 7.45 -7.93
N GLY A 168 -9.26 8.55 -8.33
CA GLY A 168 -9.65 9.31 -9.52
C GLY A 168 -9.65 8.45 -10.78
N THR A 169 -8.60 7.64 -10.97
CA THR A 169 -8.50 6.70 -12.10
C THR A 169 -9.63 5.68 -12.11
N CYS A 170 -9.99 5.08 -10.97
CA CYS A 170 -11.14 4.18 -10.84
C CYS A 170 -12.46 4.89 -11.16
N ARG A 171 -12.69 6.06 -10.54
CA ARG A 171 -13.95 6.79 -10.64
C ARG A 171 -14.24 7.27 -12.06
N HIS A 172 -13.22 7.75 -12.76
CA HIS A 172 -13.35 8.32 -14.11
C HIS A 172 -13.15 7.29 -15.23
N LYS A 173 -13.02 6.00 -14.91
CA LYS A 173 -12.79 4.93 -15.89
C LYS A 173 -11.53 5.14 -16.75
N ASN A 174 -10.50 5.78 -16.19
CA ASN A 174 -9.25 6.08 -16.89
C ASN A 174 -8.30 4.87 -16.89
N TYR A 175 -8.80 3.70 -17.27
CA TYR A 175 -8.08 2.44 -17.32
C TYR A 175 -8.54 1.62 -18.53
N LEU A 176 -7.67 0.74 -19.02
CA LEU A 176 -7.97 -0.16 -20.12
C LEU A 176 -8.68 -1.40 -19.58
N VAL A 177 -9.85 -1.69 -20.12
CA VAL A 177 -10.58 -2.93 -19.84
C VAL A 177 -10.02 -4.03 -20.74
N GLN A 178 -9.64 -5.15 -20.14
CA GLN A 178 -9.18 -6.35 -20.82
C GLN A 178 -10.26 -7.43 -20.63
N SER A 179 -10.70 -8.05 -21.72
CA SER A 179 -11.61 -9.20 -21.70
C SER A 179 -10.81 -10.49 -21.87
N HIS A 180 -11.20 -11.51 -21.10
CA HIS A 180 -10.63 -12.85 -21.13
C HIS A 180 -11.75 -13.83 -21.39
N ASN A 181 -11.61 -14.65 -22.43
CA ASN A 181 -12.57 -15.70 -22.75
C ASN A 181 -12.10 -17.00 -22.11
N GLU A 182 -12.73 -17.36 -21.00
CA GLU A 182 -12.59 -18.67 -20.36
C GLU A 182 -13.69 -19.60 -20.90
N PRO A 183 -13.52 -20.93 -20.84
CA PRO A 183 -14.49 -21.88 -21.38
C PRO A 183 -15.88 -21.70 -20.73
N GLY A 184 -16.78 -21.01 -21.44
CA GLY A 184 -18.16 -20.77 -21.06
C GLY A 184 -18.44 -19.43 -20.34
N VAL A 185 -17.43 -18.62 -20.02
CA VAL A 185 -17.62 -17.34 -19.29
C VAL A 185 -16.67 -16.25 -19.83
N GLN A 186 -17.23 -15.06 -20.09
CA GLN A 186 -16.43 -13.88 -20.41
C GLN A 186 -16.06 -13.14 -19.11
N LEU A 187 -14.77 -12.93 -18.89
CA LEU A 187 -14.23 -12.28 -17.70
C LEU A 187 -13.56 -10.96 -18.06
N TYR A 188 -13.51 -10.03 -17.10
CA TYR A 188 -12.96 -8.70 -17.29
C TYR A 188 -11.90 -8.36 -16.23
N SER A 189 -10.82 -7.71 -16.65
CA SER A 189 -9.81 -7.12 -15.78
C SER A 189 -9.48 -5.69 -16.21
N ALA A 190 -8.87 -4.90 -15.33
CA ALA A 190 -8.47 -3.52 -15.63
C ALA A 190 -6.95 -3.36 -15.55
N ALA A 191 -6.38 -2.59 -16.46
CA ALA A 191 -4.97 -2.22 -16.46
C ALA A 191 -4.78 -0.72 -16.67
N ILE A 192 -3.83 -0.13 -15.96
CA ILE A 192 -3.41 1.26 -16.11
C ILE A 192 -2.10 1.33 -16.87
N SER A 193 -2.03 2.21 -17.86
CA SER A 193 -0.81 2.52 -18.59
C SER A 193 0.03 3.52 -17.78
N THR A 194 1.11 3.04 -17.20
CA THR A 194 2.14 3.91 -16.62
C THR A 194 3.22 4.17 -17.66
N LYS A 195 3.32 5.43 -18.10
CA LYS A 195 4.40 5.86 -18.99
C LYS A 195 5.69 5.88 -18.16
N ALA A 196 6.59 4.94 -18.43
CA ALA A 196 7.89 4.90 -17.78
C ALA A 196 8.76 6.07 -18.28
N ALA A 197 9.77 6.45 -17.50
CA ALA A 197 10.71 7.52 -17.86
C ALA A 197 11.38 7.32 -19.25
N ASN A 198 11.44 6.09 -19.75
CA ASN A 198 12.00 5.74 -21.05
C ASN A 198 10.96 5.71 -22.20
N LEU A 199 9.85 6.44 -22.08
CA LEU A 199 8.74 6.48 -23.08
C LEU A 199 8.03 5.14 -23.35
N GLN A 200 8.47 4.04 -22.72
CA GLN A 200 7.79 2.75 -22.77
C GLN A 200 6.51 2.77 -21.93
N VAL A 201 5.40 2.37 -22.54
CA VAL A 201 4.11 2.21 -21.85
C VAL A 201 4.09 0.84 -21.18
N THR A 202 4.03 0.83 -19.86
CA THR A 202 3.88 -0.40 -19.06
C THR A 202 2.44 -0.52 -18.60
N HIS A 203 1.82 -1.68 -18.81
CA HIS A 203 0.48 -1.96 -18.32
C HIS A 203 0.58 -2.62 -16.96
N THR A 204 0.19 -1.89 -15.92
CA THR A 204 0.09 -2.45 -14.57
C THR A 204 -1.36 -2.85 -14.31
N ARG A 205 -1.60 -4.07 -13.83
CA ARG A 205 -2.94 -4.50 -13.42
C ARG A 205 -3.46 -3.55 -12.34
N MET A 206 -4.71 -3.12 -12.44
CA MET A 206 -5.31 -2.16 -11.50
C MET A 206 -5.35 -2.74 -10.08
N PHE A 207 -5.53 -4.05 -9.98
CA PHE A 207 -5.48 -4.79 -8.73
C PHE A 207 -4.10 -4.70 -8.05
N ASP A 208 -3.02 -4.88 -8.81
CA ASP A 208 -1.65 -4.70 -8.30
C ASP A 208 -1.40 -3.27 -7.82
N ALA A 209 -1.92 -2.27 -8.53
CA ALA A 209 -1.80 -0.87 -8.13
C ALA A 209 -2.59 -0.56 -6.85
N LEU A 210 -3.72 -1.25 -6.65
CA LEU A 210 -4.50 -1.19 -5.42
C LEU A 210 -3.74 -1.82 -4.25
N LEU A 211 -3.02 -2.93 -4.44
CA LEU A 211 -2.25 -3.58 -3.38
C LEU A 211 -0.88 -2.94 -3.11
N ALA A 212 -0.32 -2.21 -4.08
CA ALA A 212 1.01 -1.61 -3.94
C ALA A 212 1.06 -0.50 -2.89
N TRP A 213 2.02 -0.57 -1.99
CA TRP A 213 2.45 0.53 -1.12
C TRP A 213 3.65 1.21 -1.78
N TYR A 214 3.57 2.53 -1.98
CA TYR A 214 4.50 3.32 -2.80
C TYR A 214 5.62 3.93 -1.97
#